data_AF-K0VBL2-F1
#
_entry.id   AF-K0VBL2-F1
#
_cell.length_a   1.000
_cell.length_b   1.000
_cell.length_c   1.000
_cell.angle_alpha   90.00
_cell.angle_beta   90.00
_cell.angle_gamma   90.00
#
_symmetry.space_group_name_H-M   'P 1'
#
loop_
_entity.id
_entity.type
_entity.pdbx_description
1 polymer ?
#
loop_
_entity_poly.entity_id
_entity_poly.type
_entity_poly.pdbx_seq_one_letter_code
_entity_poly.pdbx_strand_id
1 'polypeptide(L)' 'LEQVVDLQRTYGFSVLFITHDLHLMAQLCQRIGVMLKGELVEVGDVGQVAHAPKHEYTRKLWNAIPQLPGNPHLSGVVA' A
#
# COMPACT_ATOMS: atom_id res chain seq x y z
N LEU A 1 5.22 -10.96 -7.91
CA LEU A 1 5.10 -10.89 -6.42
C LEU A 1 4.30 -12.06 -5.85
N GLU A 2 3.31 -12.59 -6.58
CA GLU A 2 2.47 -13.72 -6.18
C GLU A 2 3.26 -14.93 -5.64
N GLN A 3 4.34 -15.34 -6.33
CA GLN A 3 5.21 -16.43 -5.86
C GLN A 3 5.85 -16.18 -4.48
N VAL A 4 6.24 -14.94 -4.19
CA VAL A 4 6.83 -14.58 -2.89
C VAL A 4 5.76 -14.59 -1.80
N VAL A 5 4.55 -14.16 -2.12
CA VAL A 5 3.40 -14.20 -1.20
C VAL A 5 3.02 -15.64 -0.86
N ASP A 6 3.03 -16.55 -1.84
CA ASP A 6 2.74 -17.97 -1.59
C ASP A 6 3.81 -18.65 -0.74
N LEU A 7 5.08 -18.33 -0.98
CA LEU A 7 6.17 -18.80 -0.12
C LEU A 7 6.02 -18.23 1.30
N GLN A 8 5.70 -16.95 1.42
CA GLN A 8 5.47 -16.31 2.71
C GLN A 8 4.34 -17.00 3.48
N ARG A 9 3.24 -17.32 2.81
CA ARG A 9 2.11 -18.06 3.41
C ARG A 9 2.49 -19.49 3.80
N THR A 10 3.31 -20.15 2.99
CA THR A 10 3.73 -21.54 3.23
C THR A 10 4.71 -21.66 4.40
N TYR A 11 5.68 -20.75 4.49
CA TYR A 11 6.81 -20.87 5.41
C TYR A 11 6.78 -19.86 6.57
N GLY A 12 5.88 -18.89 6.57
CA GLY A 12 5.65 -17.97 7.69
C GLY A 12 6.75 -16.93 7.93
N PHE A 13 7.59 -16.61 6.94
CA PHE A 13 8.61 -15.57 7.08
C PHE A 13 8.05 -14.15 6.91
N SER A 14 8.86 -13.15 7.26
CA SER A 14 8.54 -11.73 7.03
C SER A 14 9.02 -11.26 5.66
N VAL A 15 8.25 -10.40 4.99
CA VAL A 15 8.59 -9.84 3.69
C VAL A 15 8.50 -8.32 3.72
N LEU A 16 9.52 -7.65 3.19
CA LEU A 16 9.53 -6.22 2.94
C LEU A 16 9.53 -6.00 1.43
N PHE A 17 8.49 -5.33 0.93
CA PHE A 17 8.40 -4.88 -0.45
C PHE A 17 8.77 -3.40 -0.55
N ILE A 18 9.57 -3.05 -1.55
CA ILE A 18 9.91 -1.66 -1.90
C ILE A 18 9.49 -1.44 -3.35
N THR A 19 8.53 -0.53 -3.55
CA THR A 19 8.01 -0.19 -4.87
C THR A 19 7.43 1.22 -4.88
N HIS A 20 7.21 1.75 -6.08
CA HIS A 20 6.46 2.99 -6.32
C HIS A 20 4.99 2.73 -6.64
N ASP A 21 4.59 1.46 -6.85
CA ASP A 21 3.21 1.08 -7.15
C ASP A 21 2.41 0.89 -5.85
N LEU A 22 1.68 1.93 -5.48
CA LEU A 22 0.84 1.96 -4.30
C LEU A 22 -0.41 1.06 -4.41
N HIS A 23 -0.94 0.83 -5.62
CA HIS A 23 -2.09 -0.06 -5.80
C HIS A 23 -1.73 -1.49 -5.43
N LEU A 24 -0.58 -1.94 -5.92
CA LEU A 24 -0.11 -3.29 -5.65
C LEU A 24 0.18 -3.50 -4.16
N MET A 25 0.78 -2.51 -3.51
CA MET A 25 1.04 -2.56 -2.06
C MET A 25 -0.23 -2.55 -1.23
N ALA A 26 -1.26 -1.80 -1.66
CA ALA A 26 -2.55 -1.78 -0.98
C ALA A 26 -3.22 -3.16 -0.94
N GLN A 27 -2.92 -4.02 -1.92
CA GLN A 27 -3.52 -5.36 -2.03
C GLN A 27 -2.70 -6.45 -1.34
N LEU A 28 -1.37 -6.30 -1.31
CA LEU A 28 -0.46 -7.36 -0.86
C LEU A 28 0.04 -7.17 0.57
N CYS A 29 0.13 -5.94 1.06
CA CYS A 29 0.73 -5.63 2.35
C CYS A 29 -0.32 -5.39 3.42
N GLN A 30 0.03 -5.70 4.68
CA GLN A 30 -0.78 -5.29 5.85
C GLN A 30 -0.41 -3.88 6.32
N ARG A 31 0.88 -3.54 6.25
CA ARG A 31 1.42 -2.24 6.66
C ARG A 31 2.19 -1.62 5.51
N ILE A 32 2.16 -0.29 5.44
CA ILE A 32 2.90 0.49 4.45
C ILE A 32 3.72 1.57 5.13
N GLY A 33 4.92 1.80 4.60
CA GLY A 33 5.79 2.91 4.93
C GLY A 33 5.98 3.79 3.70
N VAL A 34 5.82 5.10 3.85
CA VAL A 34 6.03 6.08 2.78
C VAL A 34 7.33 6.81 3.05
N MET A 35 8.21 6.81 2.06
CA MET A 35 9.48 7.52 2.12
C MET A 35 9.47 8.75 1.21
N LEU A 36 10.08 9.83 1.68
CA LEU A 36 10.34 11.04 0.91
C LEU A 36 11.74 11.54 1.24
N LYS A 37 12.57 11.74 0.20
CA LYS A 37 13.95 12.27 0.35
C LYS A 37 14.81 11.50 1.37
N GLY A 38 14.64 10.18 1.43
CA GLY A 38 15.39 9.31 2.35
C GLY A 38 14.82 9.23 3.76
N GLU A 39 13.73 9.94 4.07
CA GLU A 39 13.08 9.89 5.37
C GLU A 39 11.77 9.10 5.31
N LEU A 40 11.48 8.33 6.35
CA LEU A 40 10.22 7.61 6.52
C LEU A 40 9.18 8.56 7.10
N VAL A 41 8.36 9.15 6.23
CA VAL A 41 7.45 10.25 6.57
C VAL A 41 6.09 9.78 7.08
N GLU A 42 5.70 8.53 6.80
CA GLU A 42 4.47 7.93 7.32
C GLU A 42 4.58 6.41 7.38
N VAL A 43 4.04 5.80 8.43
CA VAL A 43 3.93 4.34 8.58
C VAL A 43 2.61 4.02 9.25
N GLY A 44 1.88 3.04 8.71
CA GLY A 44 0.63 2.59 9.32
C GLY A 44 0.06 1.35 8.64
N ASP A 45 -1.09 0.92 9.12
CA ASP A 45 -1.94 -0.02 8.41
C ASP A 45 -2.27 0.51 7.03
N VAL A 46 -2.24 -0.37 6.03
CA VAL A 46 -2.53 -0.02 4.64
C VAL A 46 -3.87 0.70 4.52
N GLY A 47 -4.92 0.21 5.21
CA GLY A 47 -6.23 0.85 5.23
C GLY A 47 -6.17 2.29 5.76
N GLN A 48 -5.52 2.52 6.91
CA GLN A 48 -5.41 3.87 7.47
C GLN A 48 -4.61 4.81 6.56
N VAL A 49 -3.49 4.35 6.02
CA VAL A 49 -2.61 5.19 5.18
C VAL A 49 -3.25 5.49 3.82
N ALA A 50 -4.08 4.57 3.29
CA ALA A 50 -4.81 4.78 2.05
C ALA A 50 -6.02 5.72 2.20
N HIS A 51 -6.83 5.56 3.25
CA HIS A 51 -8.09 6.31 3.41
C HIS A 51 -7.94 7.60 4.22
N ALA A 52 -7.05 7.60 5.21
CA ALA A 52 -6.82 8.73 6.10
C ALA A 52 -5.33 9.06 6.22
N PRO A 53 -4.63 9.41 5.12
CA PRO A 53 -3.20 9.72 5.17
C PRO A 53 -2.90 10.98 5.98
N LYS A 54 -1.98 10.86 6.93
CA LYS A 54 -1.59 11.94 7.86
C LYS A 54 -0.59 12.89 7.24
N HIS A 55 0.34 12.40 6.43
CA HIS A 55 1.36 13.24 5.82
C HIS A 55 0.90 13.82 4.47
N GLU A 56 1.25 15.08 4.21
CA GLU A 56 0.81 15.80 3.00
C GLU A 56 1.28 15.12 1.72
N TYR A 57 2.53 14.65 1.72
CA TYR A 57 3.08 13.93 0.58
C TYR A 57 2.32 12.62 0.32
N THR A 58 1.95 11.88 1.37
CA THR A 58 1.17 10.65 1.23
C THR A 58 -0.21 10.93 0.64
N ARG A 59 -0.88 12.01 1.08
CA ARG A 59 -2.14 12.47 0.45
C ARG A 59 -1.96 12.75 -1.04
N LYS A 60 -0.89 13.46 -1.43
CA LYS A 60 -0.60 13.77 -2.84
C LYS A 60 -0.37 12.51 -3.66
N LEU A 61 0.35 11.53 -3.10
CA LEU A 61 0.60 10.26 -3.76
C LEU A 61 -0.71 9.51 -4.03
N TRP A 62 -1.55 9.30 -3.01
CA TRP A 62 -2.83 8.60 -3.18
C TRP A 62 -3.79 9.33 -4.12
N ASN A 63 -3.82 10.66 -4.09
CA ASN A 63 -4.67 11.45 -4.99
C ASN A 63 -4.20 11.42 -6.46
N ALA A 64 -2.92 11.12 -6.71
CA ALA A 64 -2.39 10.99 -8.06
C ALA A 64 -2.72 9.62 -8.70
N ILE A 65 -3.26 8.69 -7.91
CA ILE A 65 -3.60 7.35 -8.36
C ILE A 65 -4.91 7.38 -9.17
N PRO A 66 -4.94 6.89 -10.42
CA PRO A 66 -6.15 6.83 -11.21
C PRO A 66 -7.20 5.91 -10.59
N GLN A 67 -8.40 6.43 -10.31
CA GLN A 67 -9.52 5.60 -9.89
C GLN A 67 -10.14 4.94 -11.12
N LEU A 68 -9.89 3.65 -11.32
CA LEU A 68 -10.56 2.91 -12.39
C LEU A 68 -12.01 2.59 -11.98
N PRO A 69 -13.03 3.06 -12.72
CA PRO A 69 -14.41 2.69 -12.45
C PRO A 69 -14.61 1.18 -12.72
N GLY A 70 -15.11 0.45 -11.71
CA GLY A 70 -15.60 -0.93 -11.88
C GLY A 70 -14.66 -2.05 -11.42
N ASN A 71 -13.60 -1.80 -10.65
CA ASN A 71 -12.83 -2.88 -10.02
C ASN A 71 -13.36 -3.18 -8.60
N PRO A 72 -14.07 -4.31 -8.38
CA PRO A 72 -14.65 -4.65 -7.07
C PRO A 72 -13.60 -4.87 -5.98
N HIS A 73 -12.32 -5.06 -6.33
CA HIS A 73 -11.23 -5.16 -5.36
C HIS A 73 -10.79 -3.82 -4.77
N LEU A 74 -11.28 -2.69 -5.30
CA LEU A 74 -11.04 -1.35 -4.75
C LEU A 74 -12.23 -0.84 -3.92
N SER A 75 -13.39 -1.49 -4.00
CA SER A 75 -14.59 -1.04 -3.26
C SER A 75 -14.45 -1.19 -1.74
N GLY A 76 -13.52 -2.01 -1.24
CA GLY A 76 -13.22 -2.11 0.19
C GLY A 76 -12.12 -1.15 0.69
N VAL A 77 -11.48 -0.40 -0.23
CA VAL A 77 -10.44 0.59 0.09
C VAL A 77 -10.88 2.02 -0.29
N VAL A 78 -12.09 2.18 -0.81
CA VAL A 78 -12.66 3.46 -1.26
C VAL A 78 -14.10 3.66 -0.71
N ALA A 79 -14.55 2.83 0.22
CA ALA A 79 -15.85 2.95 0.89
C ALA A 79 -15.68 3.26 2.38
#